data_AF-A0A2K4WE20-F1
#
_entry.id   AF-A0A2K4WE20-F1
#
_cell.length_a   1.000
_cell.length_b   1.000
_cell.length_c   1.000
_cell.angle_alpha   90.00
_cell.angle_beta   90.00
_cell.angle_gamma   90.00
#
_symmetry.space_group_name_H-M   'P 1'
#
loop_
_entity.id
_entity.type
_entity.pdbx_description
1 polymer ?
#
loop_
_entity_poly.entity_id
_entity_poly.type
_entity_poly.pdbx_seq_one_letter_code
_entity_poly.pdbx_strand_id
1 'polypeptide(L)' 'MGHQIGRVTGPDTLELLYHCLTTDGEILAGWSRATVGVDQAGRTTLNFVWGWLSGADGGGESSYVELAG' A
#
# COMPACT_ATOMS: atom_id res chain seq x y z
N MET A 1 13.31 8.63 -6.40
CA MET A 1 13.65 7.19 -6.57
C MET A 1 13.09 6.43 -5.39
N GLY A 2 12.74 5.15 -5.57
CA GLY A 2 12.21 4.34 -4.49
C GLY A 2 11.98 2.90 -4.93
N HIS A 3 11.79 2.02 -3.95
CA HIS A 3 11.44 0.62 -4.18
C HIS A 3 10.20 0.26 -3.37
N GLN A 4 9.43 -0.68 -3.91
CA GLN A 4 8.31 -1.30 -3.24
C GLN A 4 8.50 -2.81 -3.31
N ILE A 5 8.34 -3.48 -2.18
CA ILE A 5 8.49 -4.91 -2.05
C ILE A 5 7.21 -5.43 -1.43
N GLY A 6 6.51 -6.29 -2.16
CA GLY A 6 5.27 -6.92 -1.72
C GLY A 6 5.47 -8.38 -1.35
N ARG A 7 4.73 -8.87 -0.36
CA ARG A 7 4.64 -10.27 0.03
C ARG A 7 3.17 -10.66 0.19
N VAL A 8 2.75 -11.73 -0.47
CA VAL A 8 1.44 -12.36 -0.23
C VAL A 8 1.51 -13.10 1.11
N THR A 9 0.55 -12.83 2.00
CA THR A 9 0.52 -13.37 3.37
C THR A 9 -0.66 -14.30 3.63
N GLY A 10 -1.61 -14.39 2.71
CA GLY A 10 -2.78 -15.26 2.79
C GLY A 10 -3.53 -15.34 1.46
N PRO A 11 -4.73 -15.94 1.44
CA PRO A 11 -5.53 -16.09 0.22
C PRO A 11 -5.84 -14.76 -0.47
N ASP A 12 -6.09 -13.72 0.34
CA ASP A 12 -6.53 -12.40 -0.07
C ASP A 12 -5.79 -11.28 0.67
N THR A 13 -4.66 -11.59 1.33
CA THR A 13 -3.90 -10.61 2.12
C THR A 13 -2.48 -10.46 1.63
N LEU A 14 -1.97 -9.23 1.75
CA LEU A 14 -0.61 -8.88 1.34
C LEU A 14 0.00 -7.81 2.26
N GLU A 15 1.31 -7.85 2.38
CA GLU A 15 2.13 -6.86 3.09
C GLU A 15 3.07 -6.18 2.10
N LEU A 16 3.27 -4.87 2.26
CA LEU A 16 4.28 -4.12 1.52
C LEU A 16 5.23 -3.41 2.47
N LEU A 17 6.48 -3.32 2.01
CA LEU A 17 7.45 -2.34 2.46
C LEU A 17 7.79 -1.42 1.30
N TYR A 18 7.89 -0.12 1.58
CA TYR A 18 8.23 0.86 0.58
C TYR A 18 9.18 1.92 1.15
N HIS A 19 10.01 2.48 0.27
CA HIS A 19 10.79 3.67 0.59
C HIS A 19 10.94 4.57 -0.63
N CYS A 20 11.13 5.86 -0.39
CA CYS A 20 11.40 6.84 -1.44
C CYS A 20 12.33 7.95 -0.96
N LEU A 21 13.02 8.58 -1.90
CA LEU A 21 13.64 9.88 -1.74
C LEU A 21 12.61 10.96 -2.11
N THR A 22 12.27 11.83 -1.17
CA THR A 22 11.33 12.94 -1.37
C THR A 22 11.94 14.04 -2.22
N THR A 23 11.11 15.00 -2.64
CA THR A 23 11.57 16.19 -3.37
C THR A 23 12.50 17.06 -2.53
N ASP A 24 12.38 16.98 -1.20
CA ASP A 24 13.21 17.72 -0.25
C ASP A 24 14.52 16.97 0.09
N GLY A 25 14.75 15.81 -0.53
CA GLY A 25 15.97 15.03 -0.36
C GLY A 25 15.97 14.11 0.87
N GLU A 26 14.80 13.89 1.49
CA GLU A 26 14.65 13.02 2.66
C GLU A 26 14.30 11.59 2.25
N ILE A 27 14.77 10.60 3.02
CA ILE A 27 14.37 9.21 2.82
C ILE A 27 13.20 8.91 3.75
N LEU A 28 12.03 8.65 3.16
CA LEU A 28 10.88 8.10 3.86
C LEU A 28 10.77 6.61 3.59
N ALA A 29 10.42 5.85 4.63
CA ALA A 29 10.12 4.43 4.51
C ALA A 29 8.83 4.11 5.28
N GLY A 30 8.05 3.18 4.77
CA GLY A 30 6.77 2.81 5.36
C GLY A 30 6.41 1.35 5.11
N TRP A 31 5.34 0.95 5.76
CA TRP A 31 4.75 -0.37 5.67
C TRP A 31 3.26 -0.26 5.35
N SER A 32 2.70 -1.29 4.75
CA SER A 32 1.25 -1.43 4.64
C SER A 32 0.80 -2.88 4.68
N ARG A 33 -0.42 -3.09 5.15
CA ARG A 33 -1.16 -4.35 5.03
C ARG A 33 -2.38 -4.12 4.18
N ALA A 34 -2.70 -5.07 3.32
CA ALA A 34 -3.85 -4.96 2.44
C ALA A 34 -4.68 -6.22 2.38
N THR A 35 -5.95 -6.02 2.03
CA THR A 35 -6.87 -7.06 1.61
C THR A 35 -7.27 -6.85 0.15
N VAL A 36 -7.36 -7.95 -0.59
CA VAL A 36 -7.85 -8.02 -1.97
C VAL A 36 -9.29 -8.52 -1.93
N GLY A 37 -10.19 -7.86 -2.65
CA GLY A 37 -11.59 -8.24 -2.70
C GLY A 37 -12.21 -8.06 -4.07
N VAL A 38 -13.52 -8.27 -4.13
CA VAL A 38 -14.34 -8.04 -5.33
C VAL A 38 -15.56 -7.23 -4.91
N ASP A 39 -15.85 -6.14 -5.63
CA ASP A 39 -17.03 -5.31 -5.36
C ASP A 39 -18.33 -5.92 -5.94
N GLN A 40 -19.46 -5.24 -5.73
CA GLN A 40 -20.78 -5.70 -6.21
C GLN A 40 -20.88 -5.75 -7.74
N ALA A 41 -20.03 -5.03 -8.46
CA ALA A 41 -19.97 -5.04 -9.92
C ALA A 41 -18.98 -6.08 -10.45
N GLY A 42 -18.36 -6.90 -9.58
CA GLY A 42 -17.39 -7.91 -9.96
C GLY A 42 -15.97 -7.37 -10.18
N ARG A 43 -15.68 -6.14 -9.76
CA ARG A 43 -14.37 -5.49 -9.95
C ARG A 43 -13.43 -5.77 -8.80
N THR A 44 -12.14 -5.90 -9.10
CA THR A 44 -11.10 -6.08 -8.08
C THR A 44 -11.01 -4.85 -7.18
N THR A 45 -10.92 -5.07 -5.86
CA THR A 45 -10.69 -4.00 -4.86
C THR A 45 -9.44 -4.27 -4.05
N LEU A 46 -8.74 -3.22 -3.66
CA LEU A 46 -7.60 -3.27 -2.74
C LEU A 46 -7.82 -2.27 -1.62
N ASN A 47 -7.77 -2.72 -0.37
CA ASN A 47 -7.87 -1.85 0.80
C ASN A 47 -6.59 -1.97 1.63
N PHE A 48 -5.94 -0.86 1.93
CA PHE A 48 -4.68 -0.79 2.66
C PHE A 48 -4.86 -0.04 3.97
N VAL A 49 -4.21 -0.55 5.02
CA VAL A 49 -3.79 0.23 6.19
C VAL A 49 -2.28 0.41 6.11
N TRP A 50 -1.78 1.60 6.37
CA TRP A 50 -0.36 1.91 6.23
C TRP A 50 0.15 2.81 7.36
N GLY A 51 1.47 2.79 7.55
CA GLY A 51 2.17 3.66 8.48
C GLY A 51 3.61 3.93 8.06
N TRP A 52 4.21 4.95 8.65
CA TRP A 52 5.62 5.27 8.46
C TRP A 52 6.52 4.44 9.39
N LEU A 53 7.68 4.05 8.86
CA LEU A 53 8.78 3.44 9.61
C LEU A 53 9.88 4.47 9.93
N SER A 54 10.10 5.43 9.03
CA SER A 54 11.12 6.47 9.21
C SER A 54 10.76 7.76 8.48
N GLY A 55 11.21 8.88 9.05
CA GLY A 55 11.17 10.22 8.45
C GLY A 55 9.83 10.94 8.55
N ALA A 56 8.76 10.26 8.96
CA ALA A 56 7.48 10.87 9.30
C ALA A 56 6.75 10.04 10.36
N ASP A 57 5.77 10.65 11.02
CA ASP A 57 4.90 10.00 11.99
C ASP A 57 3.49 9.78 11.42
N GLY A 58 2.80 8.80 11.97
CA GLY A 58 1.40 8.50 11.64
C GLY A 58 1.21 7.44 10.57
N GLY A 59 0.00 7.41 10.03
CA GLY A 59 -0.48 6.39 9.11
C GLY A 59 -1.83 6.75 8.54
N GLY A 60 -2.41 5.84 7.77
CA GLY A 60 -3.71 6.05 7.16
C GLY A 60 -4.27 4.83 6.47
N GLU A 61 -5.35 5.08 5.74
CA GLU A 61 -6.05 4.08 4.95
C GLU A 61 -6.09 4.50 3.49
N SER A 62 -6.15 3.53 2.58
CA SER A 62 -6.29 3.78 1.15
C SER A 62 -7.12 2.69 0.51
N SER A 63 -7.95 3.05 -0.46
CA SER A 63 -8.82 2.11 -1.17
C SER A 63 -8.73 2.35 -2.67
N TYR A 64 -8.65 1.25 -3.41
CA TYR A 64 -8.56 1.24 -4.87
C TYR A 64 -9.60 0.28 -5.43
N VAL A 65 -10.19 0.67 -6.55
CA VAL A 65 -11.12 -0.17 -7.32
C VAL A 65 -10.61 -0.21 -8.76
N GLU A 66 -10.62 -1.40 -9.35
CA GLU A 66 -10.29 -1.62 -10.75
C GLU A 66 -11.14 -0.72 -11.68
N LEU A 67 -10.47 -0.16 -12.69
CA LEU A 67 -11.13 0.60 -13.75
C LEU A 67 -11.62 -0.38 -14.82
N ALA A 68 -12.82 -0.13 -15.35
CA ALA A 68 -13.29 -0.86 -16.53
C ALA A 68 -12.39 -0.50 -17.72
N GLY A 69 -11.82 -1.52 -18.36
CA GLY A 69 -11.02 -1.39 -19.60
C GLY A 69 -11.87 -1.19 -20.83
#